data_AF-A0A101H2F8-F1
#
_entry.id   AF-A0A101H2F8-F1
#
_cell.length_a   1.000
_cell.length_b   1.000
_cell.length_c   1.000
_cell.angle_alpha   90.00
_cell.angle_beta   90.00
_cell.angle_gamma   90.00
#
_symmetry.space_group_name_H-M   'P 1'
#
loop_
_entity.id
_entity.type
_entity.pdbx_description
1 polymer ?
#
loop_
_entity_poly.entity_id
_entity_poly.type
_entity_poly.pdbx_seq_one_letter_code
_entity_poly.pdbx_strand_id
1 'polypeptide(L)'
;MADQTTRRMPTGINSLDPVLDGGVVPGSLILLLSDIGAGSTEFAYTSLIAMTRMGRDAGAGRMIPEDIRYISITRTKEDVIQEINRSFKSDLTAGIADRVTFLDLSSGYFDRSVVPANWYDREEGIVARMQRKKPEHDSILADLIAVLEEGKDQSLIIIDSITDISGLHYSPEKWNSLVA
;
A
#
# COMPACT_ATOMS: atom_id res chain seq x y z
N MET A 1 10.78 -0.56 30.21
CA MET A 1 10.47 -0.40 28.78
C MET A 1 11.49 -1.22 28.03
N ALA A 2 11.07 -2.26 27.29
CA ALA A 2 12.01 -2.99 26.43
C ALA A 2 12.53 -2.02 25.35
N ASP A 3 13.83 -2.01 25.14
CA ASP A 3 14.48 -1.16 24.14
C ASP A 3 13.92 -1.48 22.75
N GLN A 4 13.08 -0.60 22.20
CA GLN A 4 12.44 -0.80 20.89
C GLN A 4 13.47 -0.89 19.76
N THR A 5 14.72 -0.46 19.97
CA THR A 5 15.79 -0.50 18.98
C THR A 5 16.37 -1.90 18.74
N THR A 6 16.00 -2.91 19.54
CA THR A 6 16.43 -4.30 19.31
C THR A 6 15.44 -5.13 18.51
N ARG A 7 14.19 -4.66 18.34
CA ARG A 7 13.20 -5.37 17.53
C ARG A 7 13.36 -5.02 16.05
N ARG A 8 13.15 -6.00 15.19
CA ARG A 8 13.23 -5.87 13.73
C ARG A 8 11.96 -6.43 13.09
N MET A 9 11.32 -5.66 12.23
CA MET A 9 10.23 -6.13 11.38
C MET A 9 10.84 -6.69 10.10
N PRO A 10 10.76 -8.01 9.85
CA PRO A 10 11.34 -8.59 8.64
C PRO A 10 10.67 -8.02 7.38
N THR A 11 11.43 -7.86 6.30
CA THR A 11 10.86 -7.61 4.96
C THR A 11 10.39 -8.92 4.33
N GLY A 12 10.74 -10.08 4.90
CA GLY A 12 10.37 -11.38 4.37
C GLY A 12 11.17 -11.79 3.13
N ILE A 13 12.24 -11.04 2.82
CA ILE A 13 13.14 -11.34 1.71
C ILE A 13 14.41 -11.92 2.31
N ASN A 14 14.58 -13.23 2.11
CA ASN A 14 15.65 -14.01 2.74
C ASN A 14 17.07 -13.48 2.49
N SER A 15 17.31 -12.83 1.35
CA SER A 15 18.60 -12.23 1.01
C SER A 15 18.81 -10.84 1.63
N LEU A 16 17.73 -10.13 1.96
CA LEU A 16 17.78 -8.76 2.48
C LEU A 16 17.72 -8.72 4.01
N ASP A 17 16.87 -9.54 4.62
CA ASP A 17 16.69 -9.54 6.09
C ASP A 17 18.02 -9.70 6.84
N PRO A 18 18.96 -10.60 6.47
CA PRO A 18 20.26 -10.71 7.13
C PRO A 18 21.14 -9.46 7.00
N VAL A 19 21.01 -8.72 5.89
CA VAL A 19 21.75 -7.46 5.66
C VAL A 19 21.21 -6.35 6.58
N LEU A 20 19.95 -6.46 7.01
CA LEU A 20 19.29 -5.53 7.90
C LEU A 20 19.19 -6.05 9.36
N ASP A 21 20.07 -6.97 9.77
CA ASP A 21 20.05 -7.58 11.10
C ASP A 21 18.70 -8.25 11.48
N GLY A 22 18.01 -8.81 10.49
CA GLY A 22 16.74 -9.50 10.65
C GLY A 22 15.50 -8.69 10.26
N GLY A 23 15.67 -7.44 9.76
CA GLY A 23 14.57 -6.64 9.22
C GLY A 23 14.75 -5.13 9.43
N VAL A 24 13.69 -4.35 9.27
CA VAL A 24 13.73 -2.91 9.49
C VAL A 24 13.36 -2.55 10.92
N VAL A 25 13.83 -1.39 11.41
CA VAL A 25 13.39 -0.88 12.71
C VAL A 25 11.91 -0.44 12.59
N PRO A 26 11.01 -0.88 13.49
CA PRO A 26 9.61 -0.43 13.47
C PRO A 26 9.49 1.09 13.50
N GLY A 27 8.51 1.64 12.77
CA GLY A 27 8.35 3.10 12.59
C GLY A 27 9.25 3.70 11.51
N SER A 28 10.02 2.89 10.78
CA SER A 28 10.79 3.35 9.63
C SER A 28 9.92 3.56 8.40
N LEU A 29 10.25 4.58 7.59
CA LEU A 29 9.75 4.75 6.22
C LEU A 29 10.79 4.20 5.24
N ILE A 30 10.38 3.29 4.37
CA ILE A 30 11.23 2.72 3.32
C ILE A 30 10.72 3.24 1.97
N LEU A 31 11.56 4.00 1.27
CA LEU A 31 11.26 4.45 -0.08
C LEU A 31 11.80 3.43 -1.10
N LEU A 32 10.90 2.80 -1.85
CA LEU A 32 11.26 1.96 -2.99
C LEU A 32 11.33 2.82 -4.25
N LEU A 33 12.53 3.32 -4.56
CA LEU A 33 12.81 4.05 -5.79
C LEU A 33 13.33 3.08 -6.86
N SER A 34 12.61 2.96 -7.96
CA SER A 34 12.91 1.97 -9.00
C SER A 34 12.41 2.44 -10.36
N ASP A 35 13.11 2.02 -11.42
CA ASP A 35 12.58 2.13 -12.78
C ASP A 35 11.45 1.11 -13.02
N ILE A 36 10.63 1.39 -14.03
CA ILE A 36 9.56 0.49 -14.47
C ILE A 36 10.17 -0.87 -14.84
N GLY A 37 9.65 -1.94 -14.24
CA GLY A 37 10.12 -3.32 -14.48
C GLY A 37 11.37 -3.70 -13.69
N ALA A 38 11.88 -2.85 -12.79
CA ALA A 38 13.02 -3.19 -11.95
C ALA A 38 12.68 -4.05 -10.70
N GLY A 39 11.41 -4.44 -10.54
CA GLY A 39 11.00 -5.41 -9.52
C GLY A 39 10.47 -4.84 -8.20
N SER A 40 10.15 -3.54 -8.12
CA SER A 40 9.67 -2.91 -6.86
C SER A 40 8.28 -3.38 -6.44
N THR A 41 7.38 -3.57 -7.41
CA THR A 41 6.05 -4.13 -7.15
C THR A 41 6.17 -5.58 -6.66
N GLU A 42 7.03 -6.38 -7.29
CA GLU A 42 7.31 -7.77 -6.90
C GLU A 42 7.96 -7.85 -5.51
N PHE A 43 8.85 -6.89 -5.19
CA PHE A 43 9.40 -6.74 -3.84
C PHE A 43 8.29 -6.49 -2.82
N ALA A 44 7.41 -5.53 -3.09
CA ALA A 44 6.31 -5.18 -2.19
C ALA A 44 5.35 -6.37 -1.99
N TYR A 45 4.96 -7.06 -3.06
CA TYR A 45 4.13 -8.25 -2.98
C TYR A 45 4.80 -9.41 -2.25
N THR A 46 6.10 -9.64 -2.50
CA THR A 46 6.85 -10.68 -1.79
C THR A 46 6.88 -10.41 -0.30
N SER A 47 7.15 -9.16 0.11
CA SER A 47 7.12 -8.73 1.50
C SER A 47 5.73 -8.91 2.12
N LEU A 48 4.67 -8.49 1.41
CA LEU A 48 3.28 -8.63 1.85
C LEU A 48 2.93 -10.10 2.10
N ILE A 49 3.15 -10.96 1.10
CA ILE A 49 2.85 -12.40 1.17
C ILE A 49 3.65 -13.05 2.30
N ALA A 50 4.94 -12.73 2.43
CA ALA A 50 5.76 -13.27 3.50
C ALA A 50 5.20 -12.90 4.88
N MET A 51 4.84 -11.64 5.11
CA MET A 51 4.28 -11.21 6.40
C MET A 51 2.95 -11.89 6.72
N THR A 52 2.07 -12.06 5.73
CA THR A 52 0.80 -12.77 5.95
C THR A 52 1.00 -14.22 6.35
N ARG A 53 2.13 -14.84 6.01
CA ARG A 53 2.43 -16.25 6.31
C ARG A 53 3.24 -16.44 7.58
N MET A 54 3.90 -15.39 8.09
CA MET A 54 4.66 -15.50 9.33
C MET A 54 3.71 -15.65 10.53
N GLY A 55 3.95 -16.66 11.35
CA GLY A 55 3.27 -16.81 12.63
C GLY A 55 3.79 -15.79 13.64
N ARG A 56 2.96 -15.42 14.64
CA ARG A 56 3.33 -14.47 15.70
C ARG A 56 4.51 -14.94 16.58
N ASP A 57 4.93 -16.19 16.44
CA ASP A 57 6.01 -16.83 17.20
C ASP A 57 7.37 -16.77 16.46
N ALA A 58 7.69 -15.62 15.84
CA ALA A 58 8.79 -15.49 14.88
C ALA A 58 10.22 -15.54 15.47
N GLY A 59 10.39 -16.03 16.70
CA GLY A 59 11.67 -16.08 17.40
C GLY A 59 12.05 -14.73 18.05
N ALA A 60 13.00 -14.79 18.98
CA ALA A 60 13.42 -13.62 19.75
C ALA A 60 13.97 -12.50 18.84
N GLY A 61 13.50 -11.27 19.03
CA GLY A 61 13.98 -10.08 18.32
C GLY A 61 13.20 -9.71 17.05
N ARG A 62 12.32 -10.58 16.53
CA ARG A 62 11.46 -10.25 15.39
C ARG A 62 10.13 -9.66 15.85
N MET A 63 9.64 -8.66 15.11
CA MET A 63 8.33 -8.06 15.26
C MET A 63 7.50 -8.39 14.03
N ILE A 64 6.48 -9.23 14.19
CA ILE A 64 5.47 -9.47 13.16
C ILE A 64 4.41 -8.38 13.26
N PRO A 65 4.01 -7.74 12.14
CA PRO A 65 3.01 -6.70 12.18
C PRO A 65 1.67 -7.22 12.72
N GLU A 66 0.99 -6.43 13.53
CA GLU A 66 -0.36 -6.75 14.03
C GLU A 66 -1.44 -6.46 12.98
N ASP A 67 -1.13 -5.59 12.03
CA ASP A 67 -1.99 -5.14 10.95
C ASP A 67 -1.17 -4.98 9.66
N ILE A 68 -1.74 -5.41 8.53
CA ILE A 68 -1.08 -5.35 7.23
C ILE A 68 -2.01 -4.65 6.26
N ARG A 69 -1.55 -3.52 5.71
CA ARG A 69 -2.37 -2.65 4.88
C ARG A 69 -1.70 -2.40 3.53
N TYR A 70 -2.48 -2.51 2.46
CA TYR A 70 -2.06 -2.17 1.11
C TYR A 70 -2.94 -1.04 0.59
N ILE A 71 -2.36 0.14 0.42
CA ILE A 71 -3.06 1.34 -0.02
C ILE A 71 -2.69 1.58 -1.48
N SER A 72 -3.67 1.48 -2.38
CA SER A 72 -3.50 1.78 -3.79
C SER A 72 -4.08 3.16 -4.13
N ILE A 73 -3.33 3.97 -4.86
CA ILE A 73 -3.78 5.30 -5.29
C ILE A 73 -4.63 5.24 -6.55
N THR A 74 -4.29 4.35 -7.49
CA THR A 74 -4.90 4.31 -8.84
C THR A 74 -5.46 2.94 -9.22
N ARG A 75 -5.33 1.95 -8.34
CA ARG A 75 -5.66 0.55 -8.62
C ARG A 75 -6.76 0.06 -7.69
N THR A 76 -7.65 -0.78 -8.21
CA THR A 76 -8.67 -1.42 -7.38
C THR A 76 -8.10 -2.57 -6.55
N LYS A 77 -8.79 -2.94 -5.47
CA LYS A 77 -8.46 -4.13 -4.67
C LYS A 77 -8.42 -5.38 -5.56
N GLU A 78 -9.39 -5.53 -6.45
CA GLU A 78 -9.55 -6.67 -7.33
C GLU A 78 -8.37 -6.77 -8.31
N ASP A 79 -7.93 -5.65 -8.88
CA ASP A 79 -6.78 -5.60 -9.79
C ASP A 79 -5.49 -6.03 -9.08
N VAL A 80 -5.23 -5.51 -7.87
CA VAL A 80 -4.04 -5.86 -7.08
C VAL A 80 -4.05 -7.34 -6.69
N ILE A 81 -5.17 -7.85 -6.18
CA ILE A 81 -5.30 -9.27 -5.83
C ILE A 81 -5.15 -10.17 -7.07
N GLN A 82 -5.72 -9.79 -8.20
CA GLN A 82 -5.59 -10.54 -9.44
C GLN A 82 -4.13 -10.59 -9.91
N GLU A 83 -3.41 -9.48 -9.83
CA GLU A 83 -1.99 -9.41 -10.17
C GLU A 83 -1.14 -10.30 -9.27
N ILE A 84 -1.36 -10.24 -7.95
CA ILE A 84 -0.70 -11.10 -6.97
C ILE A 84 -0.94 -12.59 -7.31
N ASN A 85 -2.19 -12.98 -7.56
CA ASN A 85 -2.55 -14.36 -7.87
C ASN A 85 -2.00 -14.86 -9.22
N ARG A 86 -1.71 -13.96 -10.16
CA ARG A 86 -1.05 -14.31 -11.43
C ARG A 86 0.46 -14.43 -11.29
N SER A 87 1.04 -13.70 -10.35
CA SER A 87 2.50 -13.62 -10.15
C SER A 87 3.03 -14.70 -9.21
N PHE A 88 2.22 -15.14 -8.24
CA PHE A 88 2.61 -16.11 -7.22
C PHE A 88 1.72 -17.36 -7.25
N LYS A 89 2.27 -18.47 -6.75
CA LYS A 89 1.51 -19.72 -6.64
C LYS A 89 0.34 -19.56 -5.67
N SER A 90 -0.78 -20.23 -5.95
CA SER A 90 -2.01 -20.11 -5.17
C SER A 90 -1.89 -20.56 -3.72
N ASP A 91 -0.98 -21.49 -3.41
CA ASP A 91 -0.67 -21.90 -2.04
C ASP A 91 0.01 -20.77 -1.24
N LEU A 92 0.68 -19.84 -1.91
CA LEU A 92 1.29 -18.66 -1.30
C LEU A 92 0.29 -17.54 -1.04
N THR A 93 -0.70 -17.38 -1.92
CA THR A 93 -1.66 -16.27 -1.89
C THR A 93 -3.00 -16.62 -1.23
N ALA A 94 -3.20 -17.90 -0.88
CA ALA A 94 -4.41 -18.36 -0.20
C ALA A 94 -4.70 -17.57 1.09
N GLY A 95 -5.90 -16.97 1.17
CA GLY A 95 -6.33 -16.20 2.34
C GLY A 95 -5.68 -14.81 2.48
N ILE A 96 -4.96 -14.31 1.46
CA ILE A 96 -4.35 -12.97 1.51
C ILE A 96 -5.40 -11.87 1.71
N ALA A 97 -6.57 -12.02 1.07
CA ALA A 97 -7.68 -11.06 1.17
C ALA A 97 -8.27 -10.96 2.59
N ASP A 98 -8.09 -12.00 3.42
CA ASP A 98 -8.56 -12.04 4.79
C ASP A 98 -7.51 -11.50 5.78
N ARG A 99 -6.24 -11.47 5.38
CA ARG A 99 -5.09 -11.09 6.22
C ARG A 99 -4.57 -9.69 5.95
N VAL A 100 -4.94 -9.10 4.81
CA VAL A 100 -4.50 -7.78 4.37
C VAL A 100 -5.71 -6.89 4.18
N THR A 101 -5.66 -5.70 4.77
CA THR A 101 -6.64 -4.64 4.50
C THR A 101 -6.20 -3.89 3.23
N PHE A 102 -6.88 -4.16 2.13
CA PHE A 102 -6.70 -3.42 0.87
C PHE A 102 -7.58 -2.16 0.88
N LEU A 103 -6.95 -1.02 0.61
CA LEU A 103 -7.55 0.31 0.66
C LEU A 103 -7.38 0.95 -0.71
N ASP A 104 -8.50 1.17 -1.38
CA ASP A 104 -8.55 1.67 -2.75
C ASP A 104 -8.93 3.16 -2.74
N LEU A 105 -7.98 4.02 -3.15
CA LEU A 105 -8.20 5.45 -3.31
C LEU A 105 -8.42 5.87 -4.77
N SER A 106 -8.53 4.91 -5.70
CA SER A 106 -8.62 5.16 -7.14
C SER A 106 -9.81 6.01 -7.54
N SER A 107 -11.00 5.76 -6.98
CA SER A 107 -12.18 6.58 -7.30
C SER A 107 -11.98 8.04 -6.90
N GLY A 108 -11.47 8.28 -5.68
CA GLY A 108 -11.21 9.64 -5.18
C GLY A 108 -10.07 10.34 -5.91
N TYR A 109 -9.09 9.59 -6.42
CA TYR A 109 -8.06 10.09 -7.31
C TYR A 109 -8.64 10.49 -8.67
N PHE A 110 -9.37 9.59 -9.32
CA PHE A 110 -9.85 9.79 -10.69
C PHE A 110 -10.95 10.87 -10.80
N ASP A 111 -11.81 11.01 -9.79
CA ASP A 111 -12.78 12.11 -9.74
C ASP A 111 -12.13 13.51 -9.70
N ARG A 112 -10.86 13.60 -9.28
CA ARG A 112 -10.06 14.83 -9.25
C ARG A 112 -9.11 14.96 -10.45
N SER A 113 -9.04 13.95 -11.29
CA SER A 113 -8.12 13.88 -12.42
C SER A 113 -8.75 14.44 -13.71
N VAL A 114 -7.91 14.68 -14.72
CA VAL A 114 -8.36 15.07 -16.07
C VAL A 114 -8.76 13.90 -16.96
N VAL A 115 -8.66 12.65 -16.49
CA VAL A 115 -8.96 11.49 -17.33
C VAL A 115 -10.47 11.31 -17.52
N PRO A 116 -10.91 10.88 -18.71
CA PRO A 116 -12.32 10.61 -18.97
C PRO A 116 -12.91 9.58 -18.01
N ALA A 117 -14.11 9.85 -17.49
CA ALA A 117 -14.80 8.99 -16.53
C ALA A 117 -14.99 7.54 -17.03
N ASN A 118 -15.20 7.39 -18.33
CA ASN A 118 -15.39 6.08 -18.98
C ASN A 118 -14.13 5.21 -19.04
N TRP A 119 -12.95 5.72 -18.63
CA TRP A 119 -11.71 4.94 -18.62
C TRP A 119 -11.56 4.10 -17.35
N TYR A 120 -12.21 4.48 -16.25
CA TYR A 120 -12.13 3.78 -14.97
C TYR A 120 -13.48 3.21 -14.48
N ASP A 121 -14.62 3.71 -14.98
CA ASP A 121 -15.91 3.05 -14.78
C ASP A 121 -16.04 1.85 -15.73
N ARG A 122 -15.49 0.70 -15.32
CA ARG A 122 -15.58 -0.52 -16.15
C ARG A 122 -16.99 -1.12 -16.20
N GLU A 123 -17.89 -0.82 -15.25
CA GLU A 123 -19.24 -1.41 -15.24
C GLU A 123 -20.37 -0.50 -14.70
N GLU A 124 -20.08 0.71 -14.24
CA GLU A 124 -21.05 1.50 -13.48
C GLU A 124 -21.45 2.79 -14.23
N GLY A 125 -22.70 2.84 -14.69
CA GLY A 125 -23.27 4.02 -15.34
C GLY A 125 -23.37 5.24 -14.40
N ILE A 126 -23.76 6.39 -14.96
CA ILE A 126 -23.87 7.70 -14.28
C ILE A 126 -24.62 7.62 -12.92
N VAL A 127 -25.59 6.72 -12.79
CA VAL A 127 -26.38 6.51 -11.57
C VAL A 127 -25.57 5.92 -10.42
N ALA A 128 -24.71 4.94 -10.68
CA ALA A 128 -23.86 4.33 -9.66
C ALA A 128 -22.81 5.33 -9.16
N ARG A 129 -22.28 6.17 -10.07
CA ARG A 129 -21.40 7.29 -9.71
C ARG A 129 -22.07 8.31 -8.78
N MET A 130 -23.36 8.59 -8.96
CA MET A 130 -24.12 9.46 -8.04
C MET A 130 -24.37 8.81 -6.66
N GLN A 131 -24.33 7.48 -6.58
CA GLN A 131 -24.51 6.71 -5.34
C GLN A 131 -23.19 6.44 -4.60
N ARG A 132 -22.03 6.66 -5.25
CA ARG A 132 -20.73 6.52 -4.59
C ARG A 132 -20.57 7.54 -3.47
N LYS A 133 -19.94 7.10 -2.38
CA LYS A 133 -19.56 7.96 -1.26
C LYS A 133 -18.68 9.07 -1.85
N LYS A 134 -19.12 10.32 -1.76
CA LYS A 134 -18.29 11.46 -2.16
C LYS A 134 -16.95 11.39 -1.41
N PRO A 135 -15.85 11.83 -2.03
CA PRO A 135 -14.57 11.93 -1.34
C PRO A 135 -14.78 12.72 -0.03
N GLU A 136 -14.24 12.18 1.05
CA GLU A 136 -14.47 12.66 2.41
C GLU A 136 -13.73 14.00 2.64
N HIS A 137 -12.67 14.23 1.86
CA HIS A 137 -11.88 15.45 1.85
C HIS A 137 -11.75 16.06 0.45
N ASP A 138 -11.27 17.30 0.36
CA ASP A 138 -11.03 17.98 -0.92
C ASP A 138 -9.74 17.51 -1.63
N SER A 139 -8.83 16.84 -0.91
CA SER A 139 -7.50 16.44 -1.39
C SER A 139 -7.25 14.94 -1.24
N ILE A 140 -6.60 14.32 -2.25
CA ILE A 140 -6.20 12.91 -2.20
C ILE A 140 -5.22 12.63 -1.06
N LEU A 141 -4.41 13.62 -0.69
CA LEU A 141 -3.50 13.50 0.45
C LEU A 141 -4.26 13.45 1.78
N ALA A 142 -5.34 14.21 1.90
CA ALA A 142 -6.17 14.15 3.09
C ALA A 142 -6.86 12.78 3.21
N ASP A 143 -7.33 12.22 2.08
CA ASP A 143 -7.86 10.85 2.08
C ASP A 143 -6.79 9.82 2.47
N LEU A 144 -5.55 9.95 1.95
CA LEU A 144 -4.43 9.09 2.34
C LEU A 144 -4.10 9.23 3.84
N ILE A 145 -4.06 10.45 4.37
CA ILE A 145 -3.81 10.70 5.80
C ILE A 145 -4.89 10.05 6.65
N ALA A 146 -6.17 10.26 6.31
CA ALA A 146 -7.29 9.66 7.03
C ALA A 146 -7.17 8.12 7.06
N VAL A 147 -6.83 7.52 5.92
CA VAL A 147 -6.59 6.08 5.84
C VAL A 147 -5.40 5.66 6.69
N LEU A 148 -4.30 6.41 6.72
CA LEU A 148 -3.14 6.10 7.57
C LEU A 148 -3.49 6.18 9.07
N GLU A 149 -4.30 7.15 9.49
CA GLU A 149 -4.72 7.35 10.88
C GLU A 149 -5.62 6.22 11.41
N GLU A 150 -6.35 5.53 10.54
CA GLU A 150 -7.11 4.33 10.91
C GLU A 150 -6.24 3.09 11.18
N GLY A 151 -4.95 3.14 10.85
CA GLY A 151 -4.02 2.04 11.02
C GLY A 151 -3.75 1.73 12.49
N LYS A 152 -3.53 0.45 12.81
CA LYS A 152 -3.11 0.06 14.17
C LYS A 152 -1.62 0.30 14.38
N ASP A 153 -1.22 0.41 15.63
CA ASP A 153 0.17 0.35 16.04
C ASP A 153 0.82 -0.95 15.52
N GLN A 154 2.12 -0.90 15.22
CA GLN A 154 2.87 -2.04 14.69
C GLN A 154 2.29 -2.60 13.38
N SER A 155 1.83 -1.70 12.51
CA SER A 155 1.36 -2.04 11.17
C SER A 155 2.51 -2.10 10.15
N LEU A 156 2.36 -2.98 9.16
CA LEU A 156 3.06 -2.88 7.88
C LEU A 156 2.12 -2.20 6.88
N ILE A 157 2.53 -1.05 6.35
CA ILE A 157 1.74 -0.30 5.38
C ILE A 157 2.54 -0.21 4.07
N ILE A 158 1.93 -0.63 2.97
CA ILE A 158 2.46 -0.48 1.61
C ILE A 158 1.60 0.57 0.90
N ILE A 159 2.24 1.53 0.23
CA ILE A 159 1.57 2.57 -0.56
C ILE A 159 1.99 2.43 -2.02
N ASP A 160 1.04 2.19 -2.91
CA ASP A 160 1.22 1.93 -4.35
C ASP A 160 0.37 2.88 -5.23
N SER A 161 0.92 3.94 -5.79
CA SER A 161 2.25 4.50 -5.51
C SER A 161 2.12 5.99 -5.17
N ILE A 162 3.04 6.50 -4.35
CA ILE A 162 3.07 7.95 -4.06
C ILE A 162 3.29 8.78 -5.33
N THR A 163 3.97 8.20 -6.34
CA THR A 163 4.17 8.82 -7.66
C THR A 163 2.84 9.22 -8.30
N ASP A 164 1.78 8.43 -8.12
CA ASP A 164 0.48 8.73 -8.73
C ASP A 164 -0.11 10.05 -8.22
N ILE A 165 0.10 10.39 -6.95
CA ILE A 165 -0.38 11.65 -6.37
C ILE A 165 0.20 12.85 -7.13
N SER A 166 1.46 12.77 -7.57
CA SER A 166 2.07 13.82 -8.38
C SER A 166 1.35 14.04 -9.72
N GLY A 167 0.67 13.00 -10.22
CA GLY A 167 -0.16 13.02 -11.40
C GLY A 167 -1.42 13.88 -11.28
N LEU A 168 -1.75 14.48 -10.13
CA LEU A 168 -2.76 15.54 -10.01
C LEU A 168 -2.16 16.96 -10.06
N HIS A 169 -0.85 17.06 -9.89
CA HIS A 169 -0.09 18.30 -9.75
C HIS A 169 0.87 18.49 -10.93
N TYR A 170 0.30 18.58 -12.15
CA TYR A 170 1.06 18.69 -13.40
C TYR A 170 1.86 19.99 -13.57
N SER A 171 1.63 21.00 -12.72
CA SER A 171 2.33 22.29 -12.77
C SER A 171 3.17 22.52 -11.51
N PRO A 172 4.34 23.17 -11.63
CA PRO A 172 5.21 23.49 -10.49
C PRO A 172 4.51 24.29 -9.38
N GLU A 173 3.57 25.18 -9.75
CA GLU A 173 2.81 25.96 -8.78
C GLU A 173 1.88 25.10 -7.91
N LYS A 174 1.32 24.02 -8.48
CA LYS A 174 0.50 23.04 -7.76
C LYS A 174 1.33 22.10 -6.90
N TRP A 175 2.62 21.96 -7.16
CA TRP A 175 3.54 21.21 -6.29
C TRP A 175 3.80 21.93 -4.98
N ASN A 176 3.95 23.26 -5.00
CA ASN A 176 4.18 24.04 -3.78
C ASN A 176 3.00 23.96 -2.81
N SER A 177 1.77 23.88 -3.32
CA SER A 177 0.58 23.67 -2.48
C SER A 177 0.49 22.28 -1.83
N LEU A 178 1.34 21.33 -2.22
CA LEU A 178 1.38 19.99 -1.66
C LEU A 178 2.24 19.90 -0.38
N VAL A 179 3.20 20.82 -0.23
CA VAL A 179 4.23 20.81 0.84
C VAL A 179 4.05 21.99 1.81
N ALA A 180 3.15 22.92 1.50
CA ALA A 180 2.91 24.15 2.26
C ALA A 180 1.79 24.02 3.30
#